data_AF-A0A1C7M4D2-F1
#
_entry.id   AF-A0A1C7M4D2-F1
#
_cell.length_a   1.000
_cell.length_b   1.000
_cell.length_c   1.000
_cell.angle_alpha   90.00
_cell.angle_beta   90.00
_cell.angle_gamma   90.00
#
_symmetry.space_group_name_H-M   'P 1'
#
loop_
_entity.id
_entity.type
_entity.pdbx_description
1 polymer ?
#
loop_
_entity_poly.entity_id
_entity_poly.type
_entity_poly.pdbx_seq_one_letter_code
_entity_poly.pdbx_strand_id
1 'polypeptide(L)'
;MIFLWWLSAFGDLESNSRIKAKDVTLLALLQTIAEFQDIVLVHEPNSQGIFFVNIKLLRLPSGPDSYSDLLSGRADYAWTSFILLSQQPTLLESMPPHLTSLLMQLCSLKDSSSPLPPSVTLSLSQPLQITETVPFAGFILEYPVAYVPTSADQTSFLAGVPLDVYECVLLDPDCTGEEEHTMLKFSCPCTVGAAQESLSPSRLPEILQSHFEPRLKYAGFLGSLVVRHHTETLARVAL
;
A
#
# COMPACT_ATOMS: atom_id res chain seq x y z
N MET A 1 4.60 -8.39 10.61
CA MET A 1 3.93 -9.43 9.81
C MET A 1 3.08 -8.70 8.78
N ILE A 2 3.47 -8.79 7.51
CA ILE A 2 2.79 -8.06 6.42
C ILE A 2 1.96 -9.08 5.67
N PHE A 3 0.66 -9.08 5.96
CA PHE A 3 -0.32 -9.72 5.12
C PHE A 3 -0.95 -8.60 4.28
N LEU A 4 -0.40 -8.35 3.10
CA LEU A 4 -1.04 -7.49 2.11
C LEU A 4 -2.07 -8.34 1.35
N TRP A 5 -3.25 -8.51 1.94
CA TRP A 5 -4.42 -8.90 1.17
C TRP A 5 -5.03 -7.64 0.57
N TRP A 6 -4.65 -7.33 -0.67
CA TRP A 6 -5.55 -6.59 -1.54
C TRP A 6 -6.52 -7.60 -2.14
N LEU A 7 -7.72 -7.72 -1.56
CA LEU A 7 -8.83 -8.43 -2.18
C LEU A 7 -9.37 -7.58 -3.35
N SER A 8 -8.63 -7.50 -4.46
CA SER A 8 -9.15 -6.94 -5.72
C SER A 8 -9.97 -7.95 -6.53
N ALA A 9 -10.15 -9.18 -6.02
CA ALA A 9 -11.00 -10.16 -6.65
C ALA A 9 -12.41 -10.10 -6.05
N PHE A 10 -13.27 -9.16 -6.46
CA PHE A 10 -14.73 -9.38 -6.55
C PHE A 10 -15.38 -8.30 -7.43
N GLY A 11 -15.58 -8.62 -8.71
CA GLY A 11 -16.79 -8.17 -9.38
C GLY A 11 -18.01 -8.71 -8.64
N ASP A 12 -19.03 -7.84 -8.52
CA ASP A 12 -20.36 -8.09 -7.93
C ASP A 12 -20.43 -8.37 -6.41
N LEU A 13 -20.38 -7.28 -5.63
CA LEU A 13 -20.84 -7.19 -4.24
C LEU A 13 -22.36 -6.95 -4.16
N GLU A 14 -23.18 -7.85 -4.73
CA GLU A 14 -24.63 -7.84 -4.51
C GLU A 14 -25.01 -8.83 -3.40
N SER A 15 -24.77 -8.49 -2.13
CA SER A 15 -25.64 -8.82 -0.97
C SER A 15 -25.03 -8.47 0.39
N ASN A 16 -25.71 -7.61 1.14
CA ASN A 16 -25.40 -7.21 2.53
C ASN A 16 -25.27 -8.39 3.53
N SER A 17 -25.74 -9.59 3.18
CA SER A 17 -25.63 -10.78 4.04
C SER A 17 -24.26 -11.45 4.02
N ARG A 18 -23.49 -11.29 2.93
CA ARG A 18 -22.14 -11.91 2.81
C ARG A 18 -21.04 -11.10 3.50
N ILE A 19 -21.21 -9.78 3.59
CA ILE A 19 -20.30 -8.88 4.31
C ILE A 19 -20.27 -9.26 5.80
N LYS A 20 -21.45 -9.44 6.42
CA LYS A 20 -21.58 -9.83 7.83
C LYS A 20 -20.88 -11.16 8.18
N ALA A 21 -20.86 -12.14 7.28
CA ALA A 21 -20.21 -13.42 7.53
C ALA A 21 -18.67 -13.35 7.41
N LYS A 22 -18.17 -12.53 6.47
CA LYS A 22 -16.73 -12.26 6.32
C LYS A 22 -16.19 -11.46 7.50
N ASP A 23 -16.98 -10.50 8.01
CA ASP A 23 -16.64 -9.72 9.20
C ASP A 23 -16.44 -10.63 10.42
N VAL A 24 -17.32 -11.62 10.63
CA VAL A 24 -17.19 -12.56 11.76
C VAL A 24 -15.91 -13.38 11.70
N THR A 25 -15.52 -13.88 10.52
CA THR A 25 -14.30 -14.69 10.37
C THR A 25 -13.04 -13.86 10.57
N LEU A 26 -13.06 -12.64 10.03
CA LEU A 26 -11.96 -11.71 10.14
C LEU A 26 -11.77 -11.21 11.57
N LEU A 27 -12.86 -10.83 12.23
CA LEU A 27 -12.85 -10.45 13.65
C LEU A 27 -12.33 -11.60 14.52
N ALA A 28 -12.69 -12.84 14.20
CA ALA A 28 -12.14 -14.01 14.88
C ALA A 28 -10.62 -14.12 14.67
N LEU A 29 -10.10 -13.89 13.45
CA LEU A 29 -8.66 -13.86 13.19
C LEU A 29 -7.95 -12.75 13.98
N LEU A 30 -8.51 -11.53 13.97
CA LEU A 30 -7.99 -10.38 14.73
C LEU A 30 -7.90 -10.66 16.24
N GLN A 31 -8.84 -11.45 16.77
CA GLN A 31 -8.88 -11.81 18.18
C GLN A 31 -8.00 -13.02 18.53
N THR A 32 -7.74 -13.91 17.57
CA THR A 32 -7.05 -15.19 17.81
C THR A 32 -5.54 -15.06 17.64
N ILE A 33 -5.09 -14.20 16.71
CA ILE A 33 -3.69 -14.10 16.32
C ILE A 33 -3.09 -12.82 16.92
N ALA A 34 -2.10 -12.97 17.81
CA ALA A 34 -1.52 -11.85 18.55
C ALA A 34 -0.89 -10.78 17.64
N GLU A 35 -0.36 -11.18 16.50
CA GLU A 35 0.25 -10.32 15.50
C GLU A 35 -0.77 -9.40 14.80
N PHE A 36 -2.07 -9.69 14.91
CA PHE A 36 -3.15 -8.86 14.37
C PHE A 36 -3.67 -7.81 15.37
N GLN A 37 -3.17 -7.77 16.62
CA GLN A 37 -3.56 -6.77 17.62
C GLN A 37 -3.25 -5.32 17.20
N ASP A 38 -2.30 -5.15 16.27
CA ASP A 38 -1.94 -3.85 15.70
C ASP A 38 -2.66 -3.55 14.37
N ILE A 39 -3.61 -4.38 13.94
CA ILE A 39 -4.35 -4.17 12.69
C ILE A 39 -5.66 -3.43 12.99
N VAL A 40 -5.87 -2.33 12.29
CA VAL A 40 -7.09 -1.51 12.33
C VAL A 40 -7.79 -1.60 10.98
N LEU A 41 -9.12 -1.62 11.03
CA LEU A 41 -9.97 -1.59 9.84
C LEU A 41 -10.34 -0.15 9.53
N VAL A 42 -9.85 0.36 8.40
CA VAL A 42 -10.27 1.68 7.90
C VAL A 42 -11.38 1.45 6.88
N HIS A 43 -12.58 1.91 7.21
CA HIS A 43 -13.73 1.83 6.33
C HIS A 43 -13.94 3.18 5.66
N GLU A 44 -13.79 3.20 4.34
CA GLU A 44 -14.09 4.38 3.55
C GLU A 44 -15.56 4.30 3.11
N PRO A 45 -16.42 5.23 3.54
CA PRO A 45 -17.87 5.08 3.43
C PRO A 45 -18.42 5.07 2.01
N ASN A 46 -17.68 5.57 1.01
CA ASN A 46 -18.17 5.71 -0.36
C ASN A 46 -17.68 4.62 -1.32
N SER A 47 -16.59 3.93 -1.02
CA SER A 47 -15.90 3.02 -1.94
C SER A 47 -16.23 1.54 -1.71
N GLN A 48 -17.07 1.22 -0.71
CA GLN A 48 -17.21 -0.14 -0.16
C GLN A 48 -15.87 -0.78 0.24
N GLY A 49 -14.79 0.01 0.24
CA GLY A 49 -13.43 -0.42 0.46
C GLY A 49 -13.14 -0.52 1.95
N ILE A 50 -12.49 -1.61 2.33
CA ILE A 50 -11.96 -1.82 3.67
C ILE A 50 -10.46 -1.98 3.54
N PHE A 51 -9.72 -1.16 4.30
CA PHE A 51 -8.27 -1.26 4.38
C PHE A 51 -7.85 -1.89 5.71
N PHE A 52 -6.91 -2.82 5.62
CA PHE A 52 -6.26 -3.45 6.76
C PHE A 52 -4.97 -2.72 7.03
N VAL A 53 -4.97 -1.89 8.06
CA VAL A 53 -3.84 -1.02 8.36
C VAL A 53 -3.13 -1.54 9.60
N ASN A 54 -1.90 -2.01 9.43
CA ASN A 54 -1.04 -2.31 10.56
C ASN A 54 -0.48 -1.00 11.12
N ILE A 55 -1.10 -0.46 12.17
CA ILE A 55 -0.76 0.83 12.76
C ILE A 55 0.65 0.85 13.38
N LYS A 56 1.22 -0.32 13.69
CA LYS A 56 2.61 -0.42 14.15
C LYS A 56 3.59 -0.22 13.01
N LEU A 57 3.23 -0.60 11.78
CA LEU A 57 4.06 -0.34 10.59
C LEU A 57 3.94 1.11 10.11
N LEU A 58 2.81 1.78 10.37
CA LEU A 58 2.68 3.21 10.14
C LEU A 58 3.58 4.06 11.05
N ARG A 59 3.91 3.54 12.24
CA ARG A 59 4.87 4.16 13.14
C ARG A 59 6.25 3.93 12.58
N LEU A 60 6.79 4.96 11.94
CA LEU A 60 8.16 4.94 11.44
C LEU A 60 9.14 4.54 12.56
N PRO A 61 10.26 3.87 12.23
CA PRO A 61 11.19 3.32 13.22
C PRO A 61 11.91 4.33 14.12
N SER A 62 11.65 5.63 13.99
CA SER A 62 12.31 6.67 14.77
C SER A 62 11.40 7.06 15.96
N GLY A 63 11.97 7.43 17.10
CA GLY A 63 11.25 7.60 18.37
C GLY A 63 10.12 8.67 18.41
N PRO A 64 9.71 9.14 19.59
CA PRO A 64 8.59 10.09 19.76
C PRO A 64 8.70 11.40 18.95
N ASP A 65 9.89 11.74 18.44
CA ASP A 65 10.12 12.91 17.56
C ASP A 65 9.90 12.64 16.05
N SER A 66 9.64 11.40 15.63
CA SER A 66 9.57 10.95 14.22
C SER A 66 8.43 11.58 13.41
N TYR A 67 7.38 12.06 14.06
CA TYR A 67 6.32 12.80 13.38
C TYR A 67 6.81 14.11 12.78
N SER A 68 7.79 14.76 13.42
CA SER A 68 8.41 15.98 12.87
C SER A 68 9.22 15.68 11.61
N ASP A 69 9.80 14.48 11.50
CA ASP A 69 10.55 14.06 10.31
C ASP A 69 9.61 13.77 9.13
N LEU A 70 8.44 13.15 9.38
CA LEU A 70 7.37 13.04 8.39
C LEU A 70 6.88 14.40 7.90
N LEU A 71 6.65 15.32 8.83
CA LEU A 71 6.12 16.65 8.54
C LEU A 71 7.14 17.58 7.87
N SER A 72 8.43 17.37 8.14
CA SER A 72 9.50 18.20 7.56
C SER A 72 9.83 17.84 6.10
N GLY A 73 9.23 16.78 5.55
CA GLY A 73 9.45 16.35 4.16
C GLY A 73 10.90 15.92 3.87
N ARG A 74 11.75 15.83 4.90
CA ARG A 74 13.18 15.48 4.80
C ARG A 74 13.44 13.98 4.89
N ALA A 75 12.42 13.16 4.68
CA ALA A 75 12.55 11.73 4.89
C ALA A 75 13.41 11.10 3.78
N ASP A 76 14.70 10.97 4.06
CA ASP A 76 15.61 9.94 3.52
C ASP A 76 15.07 8.50 3.74
N TYR A 77 13.86 8.36 4.32
CA TYR A 77 13.15 7.14 4.68
C TYR A 77 11.78 7.00 3.99
N ALA A 78 11.40 7.86 3.04
CA ALA A 78 10.14 7.71 2.32
C ALA A 78 10.22 6.51 1.36
N TRP A 79 9.77 5.35 1.84
CA TRP A 79 9.66 4.12 1.04
C TRP A 79 8.80 4.33 -0.22
N THR A 80 7.72 5.10 -0.08
CA THR A 80 6.77 5.37 -1.16
C THR A 80 7.08 6.71 -1.82
N SER A 81 7.35 6.66 -3.12
CA SER A 81 7.42 7.82 -4.00
C SER A 81 6.04 8.19 -4.54
N PHE A 82 5.67 9.46 -4.50
CA PHE A 82 4.36 9.92 -4.98
C PHE A 82 4.46 10.50 -6.38
N ILE A 83 3.67 10.00 -7.32
CA ILE A 83 3.70 10.42 -8.73
C ILE A 83 2.39 11.13 -9.09
N LEU A 84 2.48 12.42 -9.40
CA LEU A 84 1.35 13.21 -9.89
C LEU A 84 0.99 12.80 -11.32
N LEU A 85 -0.28 12.43 -11.52
CA LEU A 85 -0.83 11.96 -12.80
C LEU A 85 -1.26 13.11 -13.71
N SER A 86 -0.33 14.02 -14.00
CA SER A 86 -0.55 15.06 -15.01
C SER A 86 -0.38 14.50 -16.44
N GLN A 87 -0.49 15.35 -17.47
CA GLN A 87 -0.21 14.94 -18.86
C GLN A 87 1.19 14.32 -19.00
N GLN A 88 2.16 14.82 -18.22
CA GLN A 88 3.45 14.20 -18.04
C GLN A 88 3.58 13.78 -16.57
N PRO A 89 3.70 12.47 -16.25
CA PRO A 89 3.83 12.04 -14.87
C PRO A 89 5.08 12.63 -14.23
N THR A 90 4.93 13.21 -13.05
CA THR A 90 6.02 13.87 -12.31
C THR A 90 6.09 13.34 -10.89
N LEU A 91 7.31 13.12 -10.41
CA LEU A 91 7.56 12.83 -9.00
C LEU A 91 7.24 14.07 -8.17
N LEU A 92 6.47 13.91 -7.09
CA LEU A 92 6.25 14.94 -6.09
C LEU A 92 7.44 14.99 -5.13
N GLU A 93 7.85 16.20 -4.74
CA GLU A 93 8.94 16.42 -3.78
C GLU A 93 8.59 15.93 -2.37
N SER A 94 7.31 15.86 -2.05
CA SER A 94 6.81 15.48 -0.74
C SER A 94 5.46 14.75 -0.81
N MET A 95 5.11 14.10 0.30
CA MET A 95 3.81 13.47 0.49
C MET A 95 2.67 14.51 0.36
N PRO A 96 1.54 14.17 -0.29
CA PRO A 96 0.38 15.06 -0.31
C PRO A 96 -0.06 15.47 1.11
N PRO A 97 -0.24 16.77 1.41
CA PRO A 97 -0.55 17.25 2.77
C PRO A 97 -1.82 16.64 3.39
N HIS A 98 -2.82 16.35 2.55
CA HIS A 98 -4.05 15.67 2.97
C HIS A 98 -3.79 14.26 3.47
N LEU A 99 -2.90 13.52 2.80
CA LEU A 99 -2.49 12.18 3.21
C LEU A 99 -1.74 12.22 4.54
N THR A 100 -0.86 13.21 4.73
CA THR A 100 -0.17 13.41 6.02
C THR A 100 -1.18 13.66 7.14
N SER A 101 -2.20 14.49 6.90
CA SER A 101 -3.24 14.77 7.89
C SER A 101 -4.05 13.51 8.25
N LEU A 102 -4.38 12.69 7.25
CA LEU A 102 -5.06 11.41 7.44
C LEU A 102 -4.21 10.43 8.26
N LEU A 103 -2.92 10.28 7.93
CA LEU A 103 -2.00 9.42 8.67
C LEU A 103 -1.84 9.87 10.12
N MET A 104 -1.79 11.19 10.37
CA MET A 104 -1.74 11.73 11.73
C MET A 104 -3.01 11.39 12.53
N GLN A 105 -4.19 11.46 11.91
CA GLN A 105 -5.43 11.02 12.53
C GLN A 105 -5.38 9.52 12.87
N LEU A 106 -4.93 8.67 11.93
CA LEU A 106 -4.76 7.23 12.15
C LEU A 106 -3.83 6.93 13.32
N CYS A 107 -2.70 7.64 13.40
CA CYS A 107 -1.73 7.49 14.45
C CYS A 107 -2.25 7.94 15.84
N SER A 108 -2.99 9.05 15.89
CA SER A 108 -3.51 9.62 17.14
C SER A 108 -4.49 8.69 17.88
N LEU A 109 -5.14 7.78 17.17
CA LEU A 109 -6.12 6.86 17.75
C LEU A 109 -5.50 5.88 18.74
N LYS A 110 -4.22 5.55 18.58
CA LYS A 110 -3.49 4.64 19.47
C LYS A 110 -2.90 5.33 20.69
N ASP A 111 -2.84 6.66 20.71
CA ASP A 111 -2.34 7.41 21.86
C ASP A 111 -3.41 7.56 22.96
N SER A 112 -4.66 7.20 22.64
CA SER A 112 -5.68 6.94 23.65
C SER A 112 -5.26 5.69 24.43
N SER A 113 -4.86 5.84 25.69
CA SER A 113 -4.29 4.80 26.59
C SER A 113 -5.16 3.55 26.84
N SER A 114 -6.28 3.41 26.13
CA SER A 114 -7.13 2.24 26.16
C SER A 114 -6.65 1.25 25.09
N PRO A 115 -6.52 -0.05 25.40
CA PRO A 115 -6.30 -1.06 24.37
C PRO A 115 -7.39 -0.91 23.31
N LEU A 116 -7.00 -0.68 22.04
CA LEU A 116 -7.98 -0.58 20.96
C LEU A 116 -8.83 -1.86 20.99
N PRO A 117 -10.17 -1.75 20.93
CA PRO A 117 -10.96 -2.93 20.70
C PRO A 117 -10.49 -3.59 19.39
N PRO A 118 -10.54 -4.92 19.28
CA PRO A 118 -10.00 -5.71 18.15
C PRO A 118 -10.69 -5.43 16.79
N SER A 119 -11.45 -4.34 16.68
CA SER A 119 -12.27 -3.97 15.55
C SER A 119 -12.58 -2.47 15.58
N VAL A 120 -11.56 -1.61 15.70
CA VAL A 120 -11.79 -0.18 15.48
C VAL A 120 -12.06 -0.01 13.99
N THR A 121 -13.34 0.19 13.64
CA THR A 121 -13.73 0.64 12.31
C THR A 121 -13.60 2.15 12.30
N LEU A 122 -12.60 2.65 11.59
CA LEU A 122 -12.45 4.08 11.41
C LEU A 122 -13.36 4.54 10.31
N SER A 123 -14.46 5.17 10.72
CA SER A 123 -15.27 5.97 9.83
C SER A 123 -14.58 7.32 9.67
N LEU A 124 -14.03 7.55 8.48
CA LEU A 124 -13.50 8.86 8.14
C LEU A 124 -14.63 9.88 8.23
N SER A 125 -14.34 11.05 8.82
CA SER A 125 -15.34 12.10 9.05
C SER A 125 -15.92 12.66 7.76
N GLN A 126 -15.16 12.53 6.66
CA GLN A 126 -15.55 12.87 5.32
C GLN A 126 -15.12 11.73 4.38
N PRO A 127 -15.90 11.44 3.33
CA PRO A 127 -15.47 10.49 2.33
C PRO A 127 -14.23 10.97 1.60
N LEU A 128 -13.32 10.05 1.31
CA LEU A 128 -12.09 10.38 0.61
C LEU A 128 -12.37 10.50 -0.89
N GLN A 129 -11.80 11.55 -1.49
CA GLN A 129 -11.78 11.67 -2.95
C GLN A 129 -10.76 10.69 -3.54
N ILE A 130 -10.88 10.32 -4.81
CA ILE A 130 -9.90 9.45 -5.48
C ILE A 130 -8.46 10.03 -5.43
N THR A 131 -8.34 11.36 -5.39
CA THR A 131 -7.08 12.10 -5.21
C THR A 131 -6.39 11.80 -3.87
N GLU A 132 -7.13 11.26 -2.90
CA GLU A 132 -6.67 10.89 -1.57
C GLU A 132 -6.64 9.37 -1.41
N THR A 133 -7.70 8.67 -1.83
CA THR A 133 -7.84 7.21 -1.68
C THR A 133 -6.75 6.44 -2.42
N VAL A 134 -6.44 6.81 -3.68
CA VAL A 134 -5.41 6.12 -4.48
C VAL A 134 -4.02 6.25 -3.85
N PRO A 135 -3.51 7.45 -3.52
CA PRO A 135 -2.21 7.55 -2.89
C PRO A 135 -2.18 7.01 -1.47
N PHE A 136 -3.29 7.12 -0.72
CA PHE A 136 -3.42 6.50 0.60
C PHE A 136 -3.29 4.98 0.51
N ALA A 137 -4.04 4.34 -0.40
CA ALA A 137 -3.97 2.90 -0.64
C ALA A 137 -2.55 2.47 -1.02
N GLY A 138 -1.91 3.17 -1.96
CA GLY A 138 -0.54 2.83 -2.35
C GLY A 138 0.45 2.95 -1.20
N PHE A 139 0.31 3.97 -0.35
CA PHE A 139 1.16 4.16 0.82
C PHE A 139 0.95 3.07 1.89
N ILE A 140 -0.29 2.81 2.30
CA ILE A 140 -0.57 1.81 3.36
C ILE A 140 -0.31 0.38 2.90
N LEU A 141 -0.39 0.12 1.58
CA LEU A 141 -0.01 -1.16 1.00
C LEU A 141 1.51 -1.31 0.83
N GLU A 142 2.29 -0.31 1.29
CA GLU A 142 3.73 -0.25 1.13
C GLU A 142 4.16 -0.45 -0.33
N TYR A 143 3.43 0.15 -1.29
CA TYR A 143 3.96 0.27 -2.64
C TYR A 143 5.12 1.28 -2.66
N PRO A 144 6.21 1.00 -3.39
CA PRO A 144 7.29 1.97 -3.56
C PRO A 144 6.85 3.17 -4.42
N VAL A 145 5.74 3.04 -5.14
CA VAL A 145 5.15 4.10 -5.96
C VAL A 145 3.66 4.21 -5.64
N ALA A 146 3.19 5.42 -5.36
CA ALA A 146 1.80 5.74 -5.19
C ALA A 146 1.39 6.86 -6.15
N TYR A 147 0.34 6.63 -6.92
CA TYR A 147 -0.13 7.62 -7.87
C TYR A 147 -1.06 8.65 -7.21
N VAL A 148 -0.93 9.90 -7.63
CA VAL A 148 -1.72 11.04 -7.15
C VAL A 148 -2.51 11.59 -8.34
N PRO A 149 -3.82 11.29 -8.45
CA PRO A 149 -4.68 11.92 -9.44
C PRO A 149 -4.68 13.46 -9.31
N THR A 150 -4.84 14.15 -10.43
CA THR A 150 -4.88 15.64 -10.46
C THR A 150 -6.26 16.19 -10.10
N SER A 151 -7.32 15.40 -10.28
CA SER A 151 -8.70 15.78 -9.94
C SER A 151 -9.55 14.55 -9.65
N ALA A 152 -10.70 14.76 -9.01
CA ALA A 152 -11.66 13.69 -8.73
C ALA A 152 -12.32 13.13 -10.00
N ASP A 153 -12.44 13.95 -11.04
CA ASP A 153 -13.08 13.60 -12.31
C ASP A 153 -12.10 12.95 -13.32
N GLN A 154 -10.83 12.74 -12.92
CA GLN A 154 -9.85 12.12 -13.79
C GLN A 154 -10.21 10.65 -14.00
N THR A 155 -10.51 10.29 -15.25
CA THR A 155 -10.93 8.93 -15.65
C THR A 155 -9.93 8.24 -16.57
N SER A 156 -8.94 8.98 -17.08
CA SER A 156 -7.88 8.48 -17.94
C SER A 156 -6.54 8.61 -17.23
N PHE A 157 -5.90 7.48 -17.01
CA PHE A 157 -4.61 7.40 -16.35
C PHE A 157 -3.59 6.75 -17.29
N LEU A 158 -2.46 7.44 -17.49
CA LEU A 158 -1.25 6.91 -18.13
C LEU A 158 -1.47 6.26 -19.51
N ALA A 159 -2.47 6.73 -20.27
CA ALA A 159 -2.79 6.20 -21.58
C ALA A 159 -1.63 6.41 -22.56
N GLY A 160 -1.10 5.32 -23.13
CA GLY A 160 0.04 5.36 -24.05
C GLY A 160 1.38 5.73 -23.41
N VAL A 161 1.44 5.78 -22.07
CA VAL A 161 2.69 6.02 -21.34
C VAL A 161 3.40 4.67 -21.14
N PRO A 162 4.71 4.55 -21.46
CA PRO A 162 5.47 3.35 -21.13
C PRO A 162 5.70 3.24 -19.62
N LEU A 163 5.46 2.06 -19.08
CA LEU A 163 5.54 1.75 -17.66
C LEU A 163 6.54 0.62 -17.42
N ASP A 164 7.41 0.80 -16.45
CA ASP A 164 8.17 -0.28 -15.84
C ASP A 164 7.26 -1.01 -14.84
N VAL A 165 6.93 -2.25 -15.14
CA VAL A 165 6.07 -3.12 -14.33
C VAL A 165 6.97 -4.05 -13.52
N TYR A 166 6.71 -4.09 -12.21
CA TYR A 166 7.46 -4.91 -11.26
C TYR A 166 6.54 -5.93 -10.59
N GLU A 167 7.01 -7.17 -10.50
CA GLU A 167 6.32 -8.27 -9.82
C GLU A 167 7.22 -8.90 -8.78
N CYS A 168 6.83 -8.81 -7.51
CA CYS A 168 7.46 -9.50 -6.40
C CYS A 168 6.80 -10.88 -6.25
N VAL A 169 7.54 -11.92 -6.60
CA VAL A 169 7.08 -13.31 -6.66
C VAL A 169 7.73 -14.11 -5.54
N LEU A 170 6.91 -14.78 -4.74
CA LEU A 170 7.35 -15.74 -3.74
C LEU A 170 7.46 -17.11 -4.38
N LEU A 171 8.61 -17.75 -4.20
CA LEU A 171 8.88 -19.11 -4.63
C LEU A 171 8.94 -20.02 -3.41
N ASP A 172 8.05 -21.00 -3.35
CA ASP A 172 8.02 -22.02 -2.31
C ASP A 172 9.12 -23.07 -2.55
N PRO A 173 9.98 -23.37 -1.55
CA PRO A 173 11.09 -24.31 -1.72
C PRO A 173 10.64 -25.78 -1.80
N ASP A 174 9.47 -26.12 -1.26
CA ASP A 174 8.95 -27.48 -1.15
C ASP A 174 8.01 -27.84 -2.31
N CYS A 175 7.55 -26.84 -3.07
CA CYS A 175 6.77 -27.05 -4.28
C CYS A 175 7.68 -27.44 -5.45
N THR A 176 7.63 -28.72 -5.83
CA THR A 176 8.26 -29.24 -7.06
C THR A 176 7.53 -28.82 -8.34
N GLY A 177 6.37 -28.14 -8.20
CA GLY A 177 5.66 -27.46 -9.28
C GLY A 177 5.94 -25.96 -9.26
N GLU A 178 5.79 -25.30 -10.40
CA GLU A 178 5.90 -23.85 -10.62
C GLU A 178 4.80 -23.05 -9.89
N GLU A 179 4.50 -23.38 -8.62
CA GLU A 179 3.54 -22.63 -7.81
C GLU A 179 4.20 -21.34 -7.33
N GLU A 180 4.08 -20.33 -8.17
CA GLU A 180 4.53 -18.98 -7.93
C GLU A 180 3.38 -18.16 -7.33
N HIS A 181 3.68 -17.41 -6.27
CA HIS A 181 2.71 -16.48 -5.68
C HIS A 181 3.16 -15.04 -5.86
N THR A 182 2.42 -14.26 -6.64
CA THR A 182 2.66 -12.82 -6.77
C THR A 182 2.20 -12.10 -5.50
N MET A 183 3.16 -11.71 -4.67
CA MET A 183 2.92 -10.94 -3.44
C MET A 183 2.60 -9.47 -3.75
N LEU A 184 3.29 -8.88 -4.72
CA LEU A 184 3.18 -7.47 -5.06
C LEU A 184 3.30 -7.30 -6.57
N LYS A 185 2.40 -6.54 -7.18
CA LYS A 185 2.53 -6.07 -8.56
C LYS A 185 2.20 -4.59 -8.63
N PHE A 186 3.09 -3.81 -9.23
CA PHE A 186 2.89 -2.37 -9.42
C PHE A 186 3.62 -1.89 -10.67
N SER A 187 3.39 -0.63 -11.04
CA SER A 187 4.05 0.01 -12.17
C SER A 187 4.64 1.37 -11.80
N CYS A 188 5.63 1.81 -12.56
CA CYS A 188 6.22 3.15 -12.50
C CYS A 188 6.37 3.69 -13.93
N PRO A 189 5.99 4.95 -14.24
CA PRO A 189 6.26 5.53 -15.55
C PRO A 189 7.75 5.54 -15.85
N CYS A 190 8.17 5.00 -17.00
CA CYS A 190 9.59 4.89 -17.37
C CYS A 190 10.30 6.24 -17.31
N THR A 191 9.61 7.33 -17.66
CA THR A 191 10.16 8.69 -17.59
C THR A 191 10.52 9.12 -16.17
N VAL A 192 9.75 8.68 -15.18
CA VAL A 192 10.02 8.95 -13.76
C VAL A 192 11.13 8.03 -13.26
N GLY A 193 11.09 6.73 -13.59
CA GLY A 193 12.14 5.77 -13.22
C GLY A 193 13.52 6.11 -13.82
N ALA A 194 13.55 6.72 -15.02
CA ALA A 194 14.78 7.21 -15.63
C ALA A 194 15.32 8.48 -14.98
N ALA A 195 14.45 9.32 -14.41
CA ALA A 195 14.83 10.57 -13.77
C ALA A 195 15.24 10.39 -12.30
N GLN A 196 14.74 9.33 -11.64
CA GLN A 196 15.00 9.05 -10.23
C GLN A 196 15.68 7.69 -10.05
N GLU A 197 16.96 7.70 -9.64
CA GLU A 197 17.80 6.49 -9.58
C GLU A 197 17.17 5.39 -8.72
N SER A 198 16.56 5.74 -7.58
CA SER A 198 15.91 4.78 -6.67
C SER A 198 14.72 4.05 -7.27
N LEU A 199 14.10 4.61 -8.32
CA LEU A 199 12.98 4.00 -9.05
C LEU A 199 13.40 3.37 -10.39
N SER A 200 14.69 3.41 -10.70
CA SER A 200 15.21 2.86 -11.96
C SER A 200 15.11 1.33 -12.00
N PRO A 201 14.90 0.72 -13.18
CA PRO A 201 14.88 -0.74 -13.33
C PRO A 201 16.14 -1.45 -12.85
N SER A 202 17.28 -0.76 -12.85
CA SER A 202 18.56 -1.29 -12.36
C SER A 202 18.68 -1.32 -10.83
N ARG A 203 17.87 -0.52 -10.11
CA ARG A 203 17.99 -0.38 -8.65
C ARG A 203 16.78 -0.87 -7.88
N LEU A 204 15.58 -0.62 -8.41
CA LEU A 204 14.35 -0.90 -7.69
C LEU A 204 14.19 -2.39 -7.33
N PRO A 205 14.59 -3.38 -8.16
CA PRO A 205 14.57 -4.78 -7.75
C PRO A 205 15.41 -5.09 -6.50
N GLU A 206 16.62 -4.53 -6.41
CA GLU A 206 17.51 -4.70 -5.25
C GLU A 206 16.90 -4.06 -4.00
N ILE A 207 16.32 -2.87 -4.14
CA ILE A 207 15.63 -2.15 -3.07
C ILE A 207 14.44 -2.96 -2.56
N LEU A 208 13.63 -3.51 -3.46
CA LEU A 208 12.48 -4.36 -3.14
C LEU A 208 12.90 -5.63 -2.39
N GLN A 209 13.93 -6.33 -2.87
CA GLN A 209 14.45 -7.51 -2.20
C GLN A 209 14.98 -7.18 -0.80
N SER A 210 15.82 -6.15 -0.68
CA SER A 210 16.38 -5.69 0.59
C SER A 210 15.29 -5.29 1.60
N HIS A 211 14.19 -4.70 1.11
CA HIS A 211 13.07 -4.29 1.94
C HIS A 211 12.21 -5.46 2.42
N PHE A 212 11.84 -6.38 1.53
CA PHE A 212 10.86 -7.43 1.84
C PHE A 212 11.48 -8.73 2.36
N GLU A 213 12.68 -9.13 1.92
CA GLU A 213 13.29 -10.40 2.35
C GLU A 213 13.47 -10.52 3.86
N PRO A 214 14.00 -9.51 4.60
CA PRO A 214 14.17 -9.63 6.04
C PRO A 214 12.83 -9.85 6.75
N ARG A 215 11.77 -9.23 6.23
CA ARG A 215 10.41 -9.30 6.79
C ARG A 215 9.78 -10.67 6.53
N LEU A 216 9.98 -11.24 5.35
CA LEU A 216 9.56 -12.60 5.00
C LEU A 216 10.28 -13.64 5.87
N LYS A 217 11.60 -13.51 6.04
CA LYS A 217 12.40 -14.37 6.91
C LYS A 217 11.94 -14.27 8.37
N TYR A 218 11.68 -13.05 8.86
CA TYR A 218 11.13 -12.83 10.20
C TYR A 218 9.74 -13.47 10.38
N ALA A 219 8.93 -13.51 9.32
CA ALA A 219 7.63 -14.18 9.32
C ALA A 219 7.72 -15.71 9.19
N GLY A 220 8.93 -16.29 9.12
CA GLY A 220 9.13 -17.74 8.99
C GLY A 220 8.98 -18.29 7.57
N PHE A 221 8.93 -17.42 6.55
CA PHE A 221 8.93 -17.87 5.16
C PHE A 221 10.32 -18.41 4.78
N LEU A 222 10.37 -19.69 4.38
CA LEU A 222 11.62 -20.39 4.03
C LEU A 222 11.97 -20.30 2.54
N GLY A 223 11.06 -19.78 1.72
CA GLY A 223 11.26 -19.63 0.28
C GLY A 223 12.11 -18.44 -0.11
N SER A 224 12.05 -18.09 -1.39
CA SER A 224 12.78 -16.96 -1.96
C SER A 224 11.85 -15.92 -2.56
N LEU A 225 12.33 -14.67 -2.58
CA LEU A 225 11.67 -13.55 -3.22
C LEU A 225 12.39 -13.21 -4.52
N VAL A 226 11.68 -13.32 -5.63
CA VAL A 226 12.17 -12.92 -6.95
C VAL A 226 11.43 -11.68 -7.39
N VAL A 227 12.15 -10.67 -7.85
CA VAL A 227 11.55 -9.48 -8.46
C VAL A 227 11.72 -9.56 -9.97
N ARG A 228 10.61 -9.55 -10.69
CA ARG A 228 10.58 -9.48 -12.16
C ARG A 228 10.31 -8.07 -12.60
N HIS A 229 10.95 -7.67 -13.70
CA HIS A 229 10.75 -6.39 -14.35
C HIS A 229 10.46 -6.62 -15.83
N HIS A 230 9.51 -5.87 -16.36
CA HIS A 230 9.30 -5.71 -17.80
C HIS A 230 8.71 -4.33 -18.08
N THR A 231 8.72 -3.91 -19.34
CA THR A 231 8.09 -2.66 -19.76
C THR A 231 6.79 -2.96 -20.50
N GLU A 232 5.74 -2.23 -20.17
CA GLU A 232 4.42 -2.35 -20.79
C GLU A 232 3.89 -0.97 -21.21
N THR A 233 3.07 -0.91 -22.26
CA THR A 233 2.36 0.31 -22.66
C THR A 233 0.90 -0.03 -22.86
N LEU A 234 0.03 0.55 -22.05
CA LEU A 234 -1.40 0.26 -22.04
C LEU A 234 -2.21 1.40 -22.65
N ALA A 235 -3.33 1.05 -23.28
CA ALA A 235 -4.29 2.05 -23.75
C ALA A 235 -4.92 2.83 -22.58
N ARG A 236 -5.09 2.17 -21.43
CA ARG A 236 -5.56 2.73 -20.16
C ARG A 236 -5.01 1.90 -19.01
N VAL A 237 -4.64 2.58 -17.93
CA VAL A 237 -4.30 1.93 -16.65
C VAL A 237 -5.48 2.07 -15.70
N ALA A 238 -5.90 0.97 -15.07
CA ALA A 238 -6.85 1.02 -13.97
C ALA A 238 -6.08 1.32 -12.67
N LEU A 239 -6.60 2.26 -11.88
CA LEU A 239 -6.08 2.64 -10.57
C LEU A 239 -7.11 2.33 -9.48
#